data_AF-A0A925JY66-F1
#
_entry.id   AF-A0A925JY66-F1
#
_cell.length_a   1.000
_cell.length_b   1.000
_cell.length_c   1.000
_cell.angle_alpha   90.00
_cell.angle_beta   90.00
_cell.angle_gamma   90.00
#
_symmetry.space_group_name_H-M   'P 1'
#
loop_
_entity.id
_entity.type
_entity.pdbx_description
1 polymer ?
#
loop_
_entity_poly.entity_id
_entity_poly.type
_entity_poly.pdbx_seq_one_letter_code
_entity_poly.pdbx_strand_id
1 'polypeptide(L)' 'FQGLEDKIVPPNQAELMVAALRAKGVPVAYVPFEGEQHGFRKAENIKRALDGELYFYSRVFGFPLADAVEPVEIENL' A
#
# COMPACT_ATOMS: atom_id res chain seq x y z
N PHE A 1 -1.78 0.16 2.22
CA PHE A 1 -2.70 1.24 1.81
C PHE A 1 -3.52 1.67 3.01
N GLN A 2 -3.77 2.95 3.22
CA GLN A 2 -4.49 3.45 4.40
C GLN A 2 -5.30 4.70 4.06
N GLY A 3 -6.57 4.75 4.46
CA GLY A 3 -7.37 5.98 4.39
C GLY A 3 -7.03 6.90 5.55
N LEU A 4 -6.70 8.17 5.27
CA LEU A 4 -6.29 9.11 6.32
C LEU A 4 -7.44 9.62 7.20
N GLU A 5 -8.68 9.41 6.78
CA GLU A 5 -9.88 9.71 7.57
C GLU A 5 -10.50 8.46 8.22
N ASP A 6 -9.79 7.33 8.22
CA ASP A 6 -10.27 6.10 8.86
C ASP A 6 -10.39 6.29 10.38
N LYS A 7 -11.61 6.15 10.90
CA LYS A 7 -11.95 6.22 12.33
C LYS A 7 -12.13 4.83 12.97
N ILE A 8 -12.21 3.76 12.18
CA ILE A 8 -12.36 2.39 12.64
C ILE A 8 -10.97 1.78 12.91
N VAL A 9 -10.05 1.93 11.96
CA VAL A 9 -8.64 1.56 12.09
C VAL A 9 -7.79 2.81 11.80
N PRO A 10 -7.44 3.59 12.82
CA PRO A 10 -6.76 4.86 12.62
C PRO A 10 -5.37 4.72 11.96
N PRO A 11 -4.93 5.71 11.16
CA PRO A 11 -3.68 5.60 10.37
C PRO A 11 -2.43 5.28 11.17
N ASN A 12 -2.36 5.73 12.42
CA ASN A 12 -1.23 5.48 13.29
C ASN A 12 -0.95 3.98 13.51
N GLN A 13 -1.96 3.10 13.41
CA GLN A 13 -1.75 1.66 13.53
C GLN A 13 -0.94 1.13 12.34
N ALA A 14 -1.29 1.53 11.12
CA ALA A 14 -0.53 1.18 9.92
C ALA A 14 0.89 1.77 9.95
N GLU A 15 1.03 3.03 10.38
CA GLU A 15 2.32 3.70 10.51
C GLU A 15 3.26 3.00 11.50
N LEU A 16 2.73 2.54 12.64
CA LEU A 16 3.50 1.75 13.62
C LEU A 16 3.98 0.42 13.03
N MET A 17 3.13 -0.28 12.27
CA MET A 17 3.53 -1.51 11.58
C MET A 17 4.60 -1.24 10.53
N VAL A 18 4.43 -0.21 9.71
CA VAL A 18 5.41 0.18 8.67
C VAL A 18 6.75 0.53 9.30
N ALA A 19 6.77 1.32 10.37
CA ALA A 19 8.00 1.65 11.09
C ALA A 19 8.71 0.40 11.62
N ALA A 20 7.96 -0.56 12.18
CA ALA A 20 8.51 -1.81 12.68
C ALA A 20 9.08 -2.70 11.55
N LEU A 21 8.42 -2.75 10.38
CA LEU A 21 8.91 -3.48 9.21
C LEU A 21 10.16 -2.83 8.61
N ARG A 22 10.17 -1.49 8.49
CA ARG A 22 11.33 -0.70 8.04
C ARG A 22 12.55 -0.98 8.90
N ALA A 23 12.40 -0.89 10.22
CA ALA A 23 13.49 -1.14 11.17
C ALA A 23 14.04 -2.57 11.12
N LYS A 24 13.22 -3.54 10.69
CA LYS A 24 13.62 -4.95 10.52
C LYS A 24 14.19 -5.27 9.13
N GLY A 25 14.27 -4.30 8.22
CA GLY A 25 14.71 -4.53 6.85
C GLY A 25 13.76 -5.43 6.04
N VAL A 26 12.48 -5.47 6.41
CA VAL A 26 11.48 -6.27 5.69
C VAL A 26 10.88 -5.43 4.55
N PRO A 27 10.72 -5.97 3.34
CA PRO A 27 10.07 -5.28 2.24
C PRO A 27 8.70 -4.72 2.63
N VAL A 28 8.49 -3.42 2.42
CA VAL A 28 7.25 -2.75 2.81
C VAL A 28 6.93 -1.60 1.88
N ALA A 29 5.64 -1.44 1.56
CA ALA A 29 5.12 -0.28 0.84
C ALA A 29 3.98 0.35 1.66
N TYR A 30 4.03 1.67 1.83
CA TYR A 30 2.97 2.43 2.49
C TYR A 30 2.44 3.53 1.57
N VAL A 31 1.14 3.49 1.31
CA VAL A 31 0.46 4.43 0.42
C VAL A 31 -0.78 4.97 1.15
N PRO A 32 -0.72 6.19 1.69
CA PRO A 32 -1.87 6.85 2.31
C PRO A 32 -2.77 7.49 1.25
N PHE A 33 -4.07 7.51 1.51
CA PHE A 33 -5.08 8.15 0.66
C PHE A 33 -5.84 9.23 1.43
N GLU A 34 -5.71 10.48 0.95
CA GLU A 34 -6.46 11.63 1.48
C GLU A 34 -7.94 11.57 1.07
N GLY A 35 -8.82 11.92 2.02
CA GLY A 35 -10.27 11.90 1.81
C GLY A 35 -10.87 10.48 1.72
N GLU A 36 -10.15 9.47 2.20
CA GLU A 36 -10.65 8.09 2.33
C GLU A 36 -10.75 7.68 3.79
N GLN A 37 -11.79 6.91 4.12
CA GLN A 37 -12.07 6.39 5.46
C GLN A 37 -11.78 4.89 5.53
N HIS A 38 -12.50 4.15 6.39
CA HIS A 38 -12.49 2.70 6.41
C HIS A 38 -13.18 2.14 5.15
N GLY A 39 -12.40 1.48 4.29
CA GLY A 39 -12.83 1.04 2.96
C GLY A 39 -12.84 2.19 1.95
N PHE A 40 -12.07 2.03 0.86
CA PHE A 40 -11.91 3.08 -0.15
C PHE A 40 -13.17 3.21 -1.02
N ARG A 41 -13.57 4.44 -1.34
CA ARG A 41 -14.76 4.73 -2.17
C ARG A 41 -14.44 5.41 -3.48
N LYS A 42 -13.35 6.17 -3.57
CA LYS A 42 -12.96 6.81 -4.82
C LYS A 42 -12.39 5.75 -5.77
N ALA A 43 -12.90 5.71 -7.00
CA ALA A 43 -12.55 4.69 -7.97
C ALA A 43 -11.05 4.69 -8.27
N GLU A 44 -10.42 5.86 -8.32
CA GLU A 44 -8.99 6.03 -8.50
C GLU A 44 -8.17 5.39 -7.38
N ASN A 45 -8.60 5.49 -6.13
CA ASN A 45 -7.90 4.92 -4.98
C ASN A 45 -8.09 3.41 -4.89
N ILE A 46 -9.27 2.91 -5.24
CA ILE A 46 -9.52 1.47 -5.34
C ILE A 46 -8.62 0.85 -6.41
N LYS A 47 -8.57 1.46 -7.61
CA LYS A 47 -7.67 1.00 -8.68
C LYS A 47 -6.22 1.09 -8.24
N ARG A 48 -5.79 2.20 -7.64
CA ARG A 48 -4.41 2.40 -7.18
C ARG A 48 -3.99 1.37 -6.14
N ALA A 49 -4.90 1.00 -5.23
CA ALA A 49 -4.66 -0.03 -4.22
C ALA A 49 -4.47 -1.41 -4.85
N LEU A 50 -5.37 -1.81 -5.76
CA LEU A 50 -5.29 -3.11 -6.45
C LEU A 50 -4.05 -3.21 -7.34
N ASP A 51 -3.76 -2.16 -8.12
CA ASP A 51 -2.58 -2.08 -8.98
C ASP A 51 -1.28 -2.14 -8.16
N GLY A 52 -1.24 -1.39 -7.06
CA GLY A 52 -0.07 -1.36 -6.18
C GLY A 52 0.13 -2.68 -5.44
N GLU A 53 -0.94 -3.36 -5.04
CA GLU A 53 -0.91 -4.70 -4.45
C GLU A 53 -0.36 -5.72 -5.46
N LEU A 54 -0.88 -5.74 -6.69
CA LEU A 54 -0.40 -6.61 -7.76
C LEU A 54 1.09 -6.35 -8.08
N TYR A 55 1.49 -5.09 -8.16
CA TYR A 55 2.89 -4.71 -8.35
C TYR A 55 3.77 -5.20 -7.20
N PHE A 56 3.33 -5.04 -5.95
CA PHE A 56 4.07 -5.56 -4.80
C PHE A 56 4.28 -7.07 -4.91
N TYR A 57 3.24 -7.82 -5.23
CA TYR A 57 3.34 -9.27 -5.45
C TYR A 57 4.29 -9.62 -6.59
N SER A 58 4.24 -8.90 -7.71
CA SER A 58 5.11 -9.18 -8.85
C SER A 58 6.58 -9.00 -8.49
N ARG A 59 6.88 -7.99 -7.67
CA ARG A 59 8.23 -7.72 -7.19
C ARG A 59 8.72 -8.74 -6.16
N VAL A 60 7.87 -9.12 -5.20
CA VAL A 60 8.24 -10.08 -4.14
C VAL A 60 8.31 -11.51 -4.65
N PHE A 61 7.39 -11.92 -5.52
CA PHE A 61 7.31 -13.29 -6.05
C PHE A 61 8.00 -13.48 -7.41
N GLY A 62 8.48 -12.40 -8.04
CA GLY A 62 9.33 -12.47 -9.23
C GLY A 62 8.61 -12.89 -10.50
N PHE A 63 7.38 -12.43 -10.72
CA PHE A 63 6.63 -12.69 -11.96
C PHE A 63 6.42 -11.42 -12.79
N PRO A 64 6.30 -11.54 -14.13
CA PRO A 64 6.01 -10.40 -14.98
C PRO A 64 4.53 -9.98 -14.88
N LEU A 65 4.27 -8.69 -14.96
CA LEU A 65 2.91 -8.18 -15.09
C LEU A 65 2.42 -8.31 -16.54
N ALA A 66 1.13 -8.63 -16.71
CA ALA A 66 0.50 -8.67 -18.02
C ALA A 66 0.38 -7.25 -18.63
N ASP A 67 -0.07 -6.31 -17.80
CA ASP A 67 -0.15 -4.89 -18.13
C ASP A 67 0.75 -4.06 -17.21
N ALA A 68 1.31 -2.97 -17.72
CA ALA A 68 2.06 -2.04 -16.88
C ALA A 68 1.11 -1.31 -15.93
N VAL A 69 1.49 -1.28 -14.65
CA VAL A 69 0.78 -0.52 -13.61
C VAL A 69 1.69 0.54 -13.02
N GLU A 70 1.12 1.55 -12.36
CA GLU A 70 1.89 2.56 -11.65
C GLU A 70 2.65 1.91 -10.47
N PRO A 71 4.00 1.96 -10.46
CA PRO A 71 4.80 1.36 -9.40
C PRO A 71 4.43 1.91 -8.03
N VAL A 72 4.45 1.06 -7.00
CA VAL A 72 4.56 1.54 -5.60
C VAL A 72 6.02 1.52 -5.19
N GLU A 73 6.43 2.50 -4.39
CA GLU A 73 7.73 2.47 -3.73
C GLU A 73 7.72 1.34 -2.70
N ILE A 74 8.65 0.39 -2.85
CA ILE A 74 8.83 -0.72 -1.93
C ILE A 74 10.19 -0.51 -1.27
N GLU A 75 10.16 -0.16 0.00
CA GLU A 75 11.36 -0.02 0.82
C GLU A 75 11.90 -1.41 1.17
N ASN A 76 13.22 -1.53 1.35
CA ASN A 76 13.91 -2.78 1.70
C ASN A 76 13.69 -3.95 0.72
N LEU A 77 13.35 -3.67 -0.54
CA LEU A 77 13.19 -4.69 -1.59
C LEU A 77 14.53 -5.21 -2.11
#